data_AF-A0AAV6VR42-F1
#
_entry.id   AF-A0AAV6VR42-F1
#
_cell.length_a   1.000
_cell.length_b   1.000
_cell.length_c   1.000
_cell.angle_alpha   90.00
_cell.angle_beta   90.00
_cell.angle_gamma   90.00
#
_symmetry.space_group_name_H-M   'P 1'
#
loop_
_entity.id
_entity.type
_entity.pdbx_description
1 polymer ?
#
loop_
_entity_poly.entity_id
_entity_poly.type
_entity_poly.pdbx_seq_one_letter_code
_entity_poly.pdbx_strand_id
1 'polypeptide(L)'
;MFTCIKSTERHCRSWYCNARFFTSYVLSSDAPKFENRVGLTVHTQLNIPKKLDLKSMRKKIQKYYLEAGILAALACNCSINNISETVKDFNYDYNQSDGQFQNIASKGFIDFVVPRVENQGEFYQHTCNLKHLQLKYNYIDDFYVKETDNSIDSPEKNISIAHLKFGFEPDLKNGTEAACLIEELLSIFNRFGADPCKIEGKCVDFIISVVRNGHTYSFKTGVEQIENPILIQRVIDNELQRQILSLNSSDLNLTEEKLADCDEIDSMQENARDFCMDTSPGQHTLNIGYLQNKLPVLPESERKKLAEVYQIPLNISDKLVKSDGLSEAFKFIVLHVKDKCLVYNFLLKNVLHKLNSRQITFDRSGVTFIKLTEIIQLLHSGQITLETADDILEMLMNGDERSTKEIVENYNWYIISDESKLQESCNVILRRHTSEAKKFRRTGGRHFMDILFNALREITYRISQQQAEEMFKKLIHKKKVIAQTEHK
;
A
#
# COMPACT_ATOMS: atom_id res chain seq x y z
N MET A 1 3.18 -18.60 21.13
CA MET A 1 3.06 -19.88 20.39
C MET A 1 1.59 -20.04 20.07
N PHE A 2 1.24 -19.91 18.80
CA PHE A 2 -0.13 -19.98 18.31
C PHE A 2 -0.65 -21.42 18.41
N THR A 3 -1.65 -21.66 19.25
CA THR A 3 -2.44 -22.89 19.17
C THR A 3 -3.59 -22.66 18.21
N CYS A 4 -3.35 -23.05 16.97
CA CYS A 4 -4.41 -23.41 16.05
C CYS A 4 -5.21 -24.54 16.73
N ILE A 5 -6.42 -24.25 17.23
CA ILE A 5 -7.32 -25.30 17.67
C ILE A 5 -7.78 -26.03 16.40
N LYS A 6 -7.03 -27.06 16.01
CA LYS A 6 -7.56 -28.14 15.18
C LYS A 6 -8.64 -28.83 16.01
N SER A 7 -9.91 -28.45 15.81
CA SER A 7 -11.00 -29.35 16.19
C SER A 7 -11.08 -30.43 15.11
N THR A 8 -10.68 -31.62 15.50
CA THR A 8 -10.89 -32.86 14.76
C THR A 8 -12.37 -33.23 14.83
N GLU A 9 -13.23 -32.53 14.10
CA GLU A 9 -14.63 -32.95 13.91
C GLU A 9 -15.20 -32.31 12.65
N ARG A 10 -15.79 -33.15 11.78
CA ARG A 10 -16.11 -32.91 10.37
C ARG A 10 -17.19 -31.85 10.08
N HIS A 11 -17.50 -30.91 10.97
CA HIS A 11 -18.63 -29.96 10.81
C HIS A 11 -18.34 -28.46 11.06
N CYS A 12 -17.09 -28.01 11.23
CA CYS A 12 -16.80 -26.57 11.28
C CYS A 12 -16.74 -25.94 9.88
N ARG A 13 -17.90 -25.57 9.31
CA ARG A 13 -18.00 -24.77 8.08
C ARG A 13 -17.94 -23.27 8.42
N SER A 14 -16.82 -22.67 8.02
CA SER A 14 -16.62 -21.26 7.60
C SER A 14 -17.07 -20.13 8.54
N TRP A 15 -16.07 -19.42 9.09
CA TRP A 15 -16.18 -18.13 9.76
C TRP A 15 -16.10 -17.02 8.70
N TYR A 16 -16.96 -15.99 8.78
CA TYR A 16 -17.01 -14.89 7.81
C TYR A 16 -17.00 -13.53 8.52
N CYS A 17 -16.07 -12.66 8.15
CA CYS A 17 -16.05 -11.25 8.50
C CYS A 17 -16.84 -10.47 7.43
N ASN A 18 -17.84 -9.68 7.85
CA ASN A 18 -18.56 -8.76 6.96
C ASN A 18 -18.11 -7.32 7.22
N ALA A 19 -16.94 -6.98 6.70
CA ALA A 19 -16.49 -5.60 6.76
C ALA A 19 -17.34 -4.74 5.81
N ARG A 20 -18.30 -3.97 6.33
CA ARG A 20 -19.03 -2.96 5.56
C ARG A 20 -18.32 -1.62 5.75
N PHE A 21 -17.53 -1.21 4.77
CA PHE A 21 -16.67 -0.04 4.89
C PHE A 21 -17.43 1.27 4.64
N PHE A 22 -17.20 2.26 5.49
CA PHE A 22 -17.77 3.60 5.35
C PHE A 22 -16.63 4.61 5.23
N THR A 23 -15.97 4.67 4.09
CA THR A 23 -14.85 5.61 3.91
C THR A 23 -15.34 6.95 3.38
N SER A 24 -15.52 7.93 4.25
CA SER A 24 -15.83 9.27 3.82
C SER A 24 -14.64 9.97 3.19
N TYR A 25 -14.67 10.18 1.87
CA TYR A 25 -13.65 10.96 1.17
C TYR A 25 -13.99 12.43 1.17
N VAL A 26 -13.33 13.17 2.05
CA VAL A 26 -13.45 14.63 2.03
C VAL A 26 -12.79 15.19 0.78
N LEU A 27 -13.60 15.43 -0.23
CA LEU A 27 -13.20 16.19 -1.39
C LEU A 27 -13.33 17.68 -1.03
N SER A 28 -12.29 18.29 -0.44
CA SER A 28 -12.32 19.71 -0.09
C SER A 28 -12.00 20.60 -1.29
N SER A 29 -12.68 21.74 -1.37
CA SER A 29 -12.44 22.82 -2.35
C SER A 29 -11.08 23.52 -2.16
N ASP A 30 -10.41 23.29 -1.03
CA ASP A 30 -9.19 23.99 -0.59
C ASP A 30 -7.90 23.16 -0.70
N ALA A 31 -7.91 22.04 -1.41
CA ALA A 31 -6.70 21.25 -1.62
C ALA A 31 -5.62 22.08 -2.36
N PRO A 32 -4.40 22.25 -1.79
CA PRO A 32 -3.33 22.99 -2.45
C PRO A 32 -3.02 22.34 -3.78
N LYS A 33 -2.75 23.16 -4.81
CA LYS A 33 -2.32 22.77 -6.18
C LYS A 33 -1.79 21.33 -6.25
N PHE A 34 -2.67 20.39 -6.56
CA PHE A 34 -2.26 19.07 -6.99
C PHE A 34 -1.80 19.23 -8.44
N GLU A 35 -0.49 19.40 -8.65
CA GLU A 35 0.13 19.04 -9.92
C GLU A 35 -0.02 17.52 -10.05
N ASN A 36 -1.12 17.12 -10.68
CA ASN A 36 -1.47 15.73 -10.94
C ASN A 36 -0.38 15.08 -11.81
N ARG A 37 0.19 13.96 -11.35
CA ARG A 37 1.11 13.11 -12.14
C ARG A 37 0.51 12.55 -13.44
N VAL A 38 -0.78 12.78 -13.71
CA VAL A 38 -1.50 12.34 -14.92
C VAL A 38 -1.93 13.52 -15.81
N GLY A 39 -1.34 14.72 -15.67
CA GLY A 39 -1.65 15.83 -16.59
C GLY A 39 -3.10 16.33 -16.51
N LEU A 40 -3.77 16.09 -15.38
CA LEU A 40 -5.01 16.77 -15.03
C LEU A 40 -4.67 18.19 -14.54
N THR A 41 -4.38 19.09 -15.46
CA THR A 41 -4.54 20.53 -15.19
C THR A 41 -6.03 20.82 -15.06
N VAL A 42 -6.49 20.87 -13.82
CA VAL A 42 -7.81 21.40 -13.48
C VAL A 42 -7.55 22.69 -12.73
N HIS A 43 -8.07 23.81 -13.26
CA HIS A 43 -7.84 25.15 -12.73
C HIS A 43 -8.26 25.25 -11.25
N THR A 44 -7.28 25.14 -10.34
CA THR A 44 -7.45 25.28 -8.88
C THR A 44 -7.38 26.74 -8.40
N GLN A 45 -7.48 27.70 -9.31
CA GLN A 45 -7.88 29.06 -8.95
C GLN A 45 -9.31 29.27 -9.44
N LEU A 46 -10.27 28.85 -8.63
CA LEU A 46 -11.49 29.64 -8.53
C LEU A 46 -11.06 30.96 -7.88
N ASN A 47 -10.57 31.90 -8.71
CA ASN A 47 -10.62 33.32 -8.36
C ASN A 47 -12.10 33.59 -8.11
N ILE A 48 -12.54 33.51 -6.85
CA ILE A 48 -13.93 33.73 -6.46
C ILE A 48 -14.21 35.20 -6.78
N PRO A 49 -14.88 35.52 -7.90
CA PRO A 49 -15.28 36.90 -8.14
C PRO A 49 -16.35 37.18 -7.10
N LYS A 50 -16.38 38.40 -6.54
CA LYS A 50 -17.37 38.83 -5.53
C LYS A 50 -18.85 38.73 -5.99
N LYS A 51 -19.13 38.20 -7.18
CA LYS A 51 -20.44 37.97 -7.79
C LYS A 51 -20.47 36.66 -8.60
N LEU A 52 -20.22 35.50 -8.00
CA LEU A 52 -20.65 34.23 -8.59
C LEU A 52 -21.93 33.74 -7.91
N ASP A 53 -22.92 33.35 -8.71
CA ASP A 53 -24.16 32.72 -8.26
C ASP A 53 -23.83 31.42 -7.49
N LEU A 54 -24.19 31.36 -6.20
CA LEU A 54 -23.99 30.20 -5.32
C LEU A 54 -24.54 28.91 -5.95
N LYS A 55 -25.63 29.03 -6.71
CA LYS A 55 -26.24 27.91 -7.42
C LYS A 55 -25.29 27.33 -8.49
N SER A 56 -24.57 28.18 -9.21
CA SER A 56 -23.58 27.72 -10.20
C SER A 56 -22.35 27.09 -9.56
N MET A 57 -21.94 27.53 -8.36
CA MET A 57 -20.82 26.95 -7.62
C MET A 57 -21.16 25.57 -7.10
N ARG A 58 -22.31 25.41 -6.43
CA ARG A 58 -22.80 24.10 -5.94
C ARG A 58 -22.88 23.09 -7.08
N LYS A 59 -23.37 23.50 -8.25
CA LYS A 59 -23.41 22.63 -9.44
C LYS A 59 -22.03 22.14 -9.91
N LYS A 60 -20.99 22.98 -9.84
CA LYS A 60 -19.64 22.56 -10.23
C LYS A 60 -19.03 21.60 -9.21
N ILE A 61 -19.24 21.87 -7.92
CA ILE A 61 -18.77 21.04 -6.81
C ILE A 61 -19.42 19.65 -6.83
N GLN A 62 -20.76 19.58 -6.97
CA GLN A 62 -21.46 18.31 -7.06
C GLN A 62 -21.02 17.48 -8.28
N LYS A 63 -20.78 18.15 -9.43
CA LYS A 63 -20.24 17.49 -10.62
C LYS A 63 -18.90 16.82 -10.31
N TYR A 64 -18.01 17.54 -9.65
CA TYR A 64 -16.68 17.05 -9.28
C TYR A 64 -16.76 15.83 -8.34
N TYR A 65 -17.62 15.87 -7.31
CA TYR A 65 -17.81 14.74 -6.40
C TYR A 65 -18.39 13.51 -7.09
N LEU A 66 -19.30 13.74 -8.03
CA LEU A 66 -19.91 12.66 -8.78
C LEU A 66 -18.91 12.02 -9.76
N GLU A 67 -18.08 12.82 -10.45
CA GLU A 67 -16.98 12.31 -11.27
C GLU A 67 -16.01 11.45 -10.43
N ALA A 68 -15.65 11.92 -9.23
CA ALA A 68 -14.79 11.16 -8.31
C ALA A 68 -15.44 9.86 -7.83
N GLY A 69 -16.73 9.88 -7.47
CA GLY A 69 -17.48 8.69 -7.07
C GLY A 69 -17.61 7.65 -8.20
N ILE A 70 -17.82 8.10 -9.44
CA ILE A 70 -17.87 7.23 -10.62
C ILE A 70 -16.49 6.63 -10.90
N LEU A 71 -15.42 7.42 -10.79
CA LEU A 71 -14.05 6.89 -10.93
C LEU A 71 -13.75 5.81 -9.88
N ALA A 72 -14.16 6.02 -8.63
CA ALA A 72 -14.05 5.02 -7.57
C ALA A 72 -14.85 3.74 -7.90
N ALA A 73 -16.08 3.88 -8.39
CA ALA A 73 -16.90 2.76 -8.81
C ALA A 73 -16.25 1.96 -9.95
N LEU A 74 -15.73 2.64 -10.97
CA LEU A 74 -15.03 2.00 -12.09
C LEU A 74 -13.76 1.30 -11.62
N ALA A 75 -13.00 1.90 -10.68
CA ALA A 75 -11.80 1.30 -10.11
C ALA A 75 -12.09 0.02 -9.32
N CYS A 76 -13.27 -0.07 -8.71
CA CYS A 76 -13.75 -1.25 -7.99
C CYS A 76 -14.56 -2.20 -8.88
N ASN A 77 -14.38 -2.11 -10.21
CA ASN A 77 -15.07 -2.94 -11.20
C ASN A 77 -16.60 -2.97 -11.07
N CYS A 78 -17.21 -1.87 -10.60
CA CYS A 78 -18.65 -1.81 -10.35
C CYS A 78 -19.44 -1.51 -11.63
N SER A 79 -20.70 -1.97 -11.64
CA SER A 79 -21.71 -1.52 -12.59
C SER A 79 -22.27 -0.17 -12.12
N ILE A 80 -22.08 0.89 -12.92
CA ILE A 80 -22.61 2.22 -12.60
C ILE A 80 -24.15 2.17 -12.76
N ASN A 81 -24.88 2.75 -11.81
CA ASN A 81 -26.35 2.84 -11.87
C ASN A 81 -26.79 3.99 -12.80
N ASN A 82 -28.07 4.10 -13.17
CA ASN A 82 -28.62 5.25 -13.91
C ASN A 82 -27.86 5.63 -15.21
N ILE A 83 -27.32 4.64 -15.91
CA ILE A 83 -26.67 4.85 -17.21
C ILE A 83 -27.75 5.01 -18.29
N SER A 84 -27.66 6.07 -19.08
CA SER A 84 -28.43 6.21 -20.32
C SER A 84 -28.06 5.09 -21.29
N GLU A 85 -29.00 4.23 -21.65
CA GLU A 85 -28.74 3.12 -22.60
C GLU A 85 -28.38 3.63 -24.01
N THR A 86 -28.85 4.82 -24.38
CA THR A 86 -28.66 5.40 -25.71
C THR A 86 -27.33 6.12 -25.89
N VAL A 87 -26.82 6.79 -24.84
CA VAL A 87 -25.59 7.61 -24.90
C VAL A 87 -24.46 7.05 -24.03
N LYS A 88 -24.76 6.07 -23.17
CA LYS A 88 -23.84 5.53 -22.14
C LYS A 88 -23.30 6.58 -21.17
N ASP A 89 -24.10 7.60 -20.90
CA ASP A 89 -23.79 8.63 -19.91
C ASP A 89 -24.46 8.33 -18.57
N PHE A 90 -23.85 8.73 -17.45
CA PHE A 90 -24.48 8.68 -16.13
C PHE A 90 -25.45 9.85 -15.96
N ASN A 91 -26.71 9.55 -15.68
CA ASN A 91 -27.75 10.54 -15.46
C ASN A 91 -27.89 10.87 -13.97
N TYR A 92 -27.86 12.17 -13.64
CA TYR A 92 -27.99 12.62 -12.25
C TYR A 92 -28.81 13.91 -12.13
N ASP A 93 -29.39 14.07 -10.94
CA ASP A 93 -30.22 15.21 -10.58
C ASP A 93 -29.49 16.11 -9.58
N TYR A 94 -29.34 17.38 -9.95
CA TYR A 94 -28.76 18.42 -9.09
C TYR A 94 -29.69 18.84 -7.95
N ASN A 95 -30.98 18.49 -8.00
CA ASN A 95 -31.96 18.87 -6.99
C ASN A 95 -32.07 17.86 -5.85
N GLN A 96 -31.23 16.82 -5.82
CA GLN A 96 -31.21 15.90 -4.69
C GLN A 96 -30.83 16.62 -3.39
N SER A 97 -31.60 16.34 -2.35
CA SER A 97 -31.47 16.97 -1.04
C SER A 97 -30.09 16.73 -0.44
N ASP A 98 -29.46 17.82 -0.01
CA ASP A 98 -28.21 17.81 0.74
C ASP A 98 -28.26 16.80 1.90
N GLY A 99 -27.19 16.02 2.07
CA GLY A 99 -27.03 15.12 3.21
C GLY A 99 -27.62 13.71 3.07
N GLN A 100 -28.23 13.33 1.94
CA GLN A 100 -28.66 11.94 1.68
C GLN A 100 -27.61 11.14 0.92
N PHE A 101 -27.55 9.82 1.19
CA PHE A 101 -26.71 8.89 0.42
C PHE A 101 -27.44 8.45 -0.86
N GLN A 102 -26.78 8.61 -2.00
CA GLN A 102 -27.23 8.14 -3.30
C GLN A 102 -26.46 6.88 -3.72
N ASN A 103 -27.17 5.82 -4.13
CA ASN A 103 -26.57 4.63 -4.73
C ASN A 103 -26.07 4.94 -6.15
N ILE A 104 -24.76 5.14 -6.32
CA ILE A 104 -24.17 5.48 -7.63
C ILE A 104 -23.69 4.27 -8.42
N ALA A 105 -23.39 3.15 -7.75
CA ALA A 105 -22.98 1.92 -8.41
C ALA A 105 -23.37 0.67 -7.61
N SER A 106 -23.42 -0.48 -8.28
CA SER A 106 -23.73 -1.79 -7.72
C SER A 106 -22.87 -2.89 -8.35
N LYS A 107 -22.80 -4.07 -7.71
CA LYS A 107 -22.15 -5.27 -8.24
C LYS A 107 -20.72 -5.03 -8.75
N GLY A 108 -19.79 -4.83 -7.82
CA GLY A 108 -18.36 -4.72 -8.10
C GLY A 108 -17.53 -5.81 -7.43
N PHE A 109 -16.22 -5.76 -7.59
CA PHE A 109 -15.29 -6.63 -6.87
C PHE A 109 -13.90 -6.00 -6.81
N ILE A 110 -13.15 -6.36 -5.76
CA ILE A 110 -11.77 -5.93 -5.56
C ILE A 110 -10.89 -7.16 -5.35
N ASP A 111 -9.84 -7.26 -6.16
CA ASP A 111 -8.81 -8.28 -6.05
C ASP A 111 -7.62 -7.75 -5.26
N PHE A 112 -7.20 -8.48 -4.23
CA PHE A 112 -6.08 -8.12 -3.38
C PHE A 112 -5.25 -9.34 -2.98
N VAL A 113 -4.08 -9.09 -2.41
CA VAL A 113 -3.11 -10.12 -2.03
C VAL A 113 -3.05 -10.24 -0.52
N VAL A 114 -3.12 -11.47 -0.02
CA VAL A 114 -3.15 -11.77 1.42
C VAL A 114 -1.98 -12.68 1.81
N PRO A 115 -1.20 -12.34 2.85
CA PRO A 115 -0.17 -13.22 3.38
C PRO A 115 -0.79 -14.42 4.11
N ARG A 116 -0.24 -15.62 3.91
CA ARG A 116 -0.63 -16.79 4.69
C ARG A 116 -0.03 -16.73 6.09
N VAL A 117 -0.88 -16.80 7.11
CA VAL A 117 -0.47 -16.80 8.52
C VAL A 117 0.31 -18.07 8.88
N GLU A 118 -0.04 -19.21 8.27
CA GLU A 118 0.56 -20.52 8.58
C GLU A 118 1.97 -20.70 8.00
N ASN A 119 2.23 -20.12 6.81
CA ASN A 119 3.49 -20.26 6.08
C ASN A 119 4.09 -18.89 5.82
N GLN A 120 5.06 -18.48 6.65
CA GLN A 120 5.76 -17.21 6.48
C GLN A 120 6.36 -17.09 5.06
N GLY A 121 5.84 -16.15 4.28
CA GLY A 121 6.33 -15.83 2.93
C GLY A 121 5.45 -16.33 1.78
N GLU A 122 4.43 -17.16 2.05
CA GLU A 122 3.41 -17.48 1.04
C GLU A 122 2.29 -16.44 1.02
N PHE A 123 1.78 -16.14 -0.18
CA PHE A 123 0.69 -15.21 -0.40
C PHE A 123 -0.34 -15.86 -1.33
N TYR A 124 -1.60 -15.47 -1.18
CA TYR A 124 -2.67 -15.87 -2.09
C TYR A 124 -3.45 -14.63 -2.56
N GLN A 125 -4.10 -14.76 -3.71
CA GLN A 125 -5.01 -13.74 -4.22
C GLN A 125 -6.41 -14.02 -3.68
N HIS A 126 -7.08 -12.98 -3.21
CA HIS A 126 -8.45 -13.04 -2.73
C HIS A 126 -9.29 -11.98 -3.45
N THR A 127 -10.58 -12.25 -3.58
CA THR A 127 -11.54 -11.36 -4.23
C THR A 127 -12.67 -11.10 -3.25
N CYS A 128 -13.01 -9.83 -3.04
CA CYS A 128 -14.16 -9.43 -2.23
C CYS A 128 -15.17 -8.69 -3.10
N ASN A 129 -16.42 -9.16 -3.11
CA ASN A 129 -17.48 -8.56 -3.90
C ASN A 129 -18.05 -7.32 -3.21
N LEU A 130 -18.40 -6.32 -4.01
CA LEU A 130 -19.06 -5.09 -3.57
C LEU A 130 -20.54 -5.14 -3.97
N LYS A 131 -21.44 -5.04 -2.98
CA LYS A 131 -22.89 -4.97 -3.17
C LYS A 131 -23.29 -3.63 -3.78
N HIS A 132 -22.86 -2.53 -3.16
CA HIS A 132 -23.19 -1.17 -3.59
C HIS A 132 -22.13 -0.14 -3.19
N LEU A 133 -22.10 0.96 -3.93
CA LEU A 133 -21.30 2.15 -3.64
C LEU A 133 -22.25 3.36 -3.56
N GLN A 134 -22.22 4.02 -2.40
CA GLN A 134 -23.05 5.17 -2.07
C GLN A 134 -22.21 6.45 -1.98
N LEU A 135 -22.75 7.57 -2.46
CA LEU A 135 -22.15 8.90 -2.35
C LEU A 135 -23.10 9.82 -1.58
N LYS A 136 -22.58 10.53 -0.59
CA LYS A 136 -23.25 11.62 0.12
C LYS A 136 -22.37 12.86 0.03
N TYR A 137 -22.96 14.03 -0.12
CA TYR A 137 -22.25 15.30 -0.01
C TYR A 137 -22.95 16.19 1.01
N ASN A 138 -22.15 16.90 1.79
CA ASN A 138 -22.57 17.90 2.75
C ASN A 138 -21.98 19.23 2.29
N TYR A 139 -22.84 20.21 2.02
CA TYR A 139 -22.41 21.60 1.95
C TYR A 139 -22.42 22.14 3.38
N ILE A 140 -21.24 22.49 3.92
CA ILE A 140 -21.20 23.25 5.16
C ILE A 140 -21.50 24.70 4.76
N ASP A 141 -22.71 25.15 5.08
CA ASP A 141 -23.22 26.50 4.84
C ASP A 141 -22.96 27.43 6.05
N ASP A 142 -21.99 27.12 6.93
CA ASP A 142 -21.73 27.91 8.14
C ASP A 142 -21.01 29.23 7.83
N PHE A 143 -21.79 30.23 7.39
CA PHE A 143 -21.43 31.63 7.48
C PHE A 143 -21.81 32.16 8.88
N TYR A 144 -21.01 31.89 9.91
CA TYR A 144 -21.08 32.70 11.13
C TYR A 144 -20.01 33.79 11.07
N VAL A 145 -20.37 34.97 10.55
CA VAL A 145 -19.67 36.19 10.97
C VAL A 145 -20.20 36.51 12.37
N LYS A 146 -19.46 36.13 13.41
CA LYS A 146 -19.64 36.78 14.70
C LYS A 146 -19.11 38.20 14.54
N GLU A 147 -19.99 39.18 14.42
CA GLU A 147 -19.61 40.57 14.69
C GLU A 147 -19.28 40.67 16.18
N THR A 148 -18.01 40.47 16.53
CA THR A 148 -17.48 40.99 17.79
C THR A 148 -16.82 42.32 17.49
N ASP A 149 -17.27 43.36 18.19
CA ASP A 149 -16.76 44.73 18.09
C ASP A 149 -15.21 44.74 18.08
N ASN A 150 -14.64 45.03 16.90
CA ASN A 150 -13.22 45.33 16.62
C ASN A 150 -12.25 44.23 16.11
N SER A 151 -12.73 43.09 15.59
CA SER A 151 -11.89 42.28 14.69
C SER A 151 -12.71 41.59 13.60
N ILE A 152 -12.34 41.82 12.33
CA ILE A 152 -12.85 41.01 11.21
C ILE A 152 -12.13 39.66 11.33
N ASP A 153 -12.76 38.69 11.97
CA ASP A 153 -12.36 37.30 11.80
C ASP A 153 -12.52 36.94 10.32
N SER A 154 -11.46 36.38 9.73
CA SER A 154 -11.50 35.89 8.35
C SER A 154 -12.69 34.93 8.19
N PRO A 155 -13.48 35.01 7.11
CA PRO A 155 -14.57 34.06 6.90
C PRO A 155 -14.00 32.64 6.92
N GLU A 156 -14.45 31.81 7.87
CA GLU A 156 -14.19 30.38 7.83
C GLU A 156 -14.73 29.86 6.49
N LYS A 157 -13.85 29.18 5.77
CA LYS A 157 -14.00 28.84 4.36
C LYS A 157 -15.19 27.89 4.17
N ASN A 158 -15.93 28.08 3.08
CA ASN A 158 -16.96 27.14 2.62
C ASN A 158 -16.32 25.78 2.28
N ILE A 159 -16.24 24.88 3.25
CA ILE A 159 -15.75 23.52 3.06
C ILE A 159 -16.95 22.65 2.70
N SER A 160 -17.10 22.34 1.41
CA SER A 160 -17.96 21.24 1.00
C SER A 160 -17.22 19.92 1.22
N ILE A 161 -17.92 18.90 1.72
CA ILE A 161 -17.37 17.58 2.02
C ILE A 161 -18.20 16.51 1.30
N ALA A 162 -17.53 15.54 0.69
CA ALA A 162 -18.17 14.33 0.19
C ALA A 162 -17.86 13.14 1.10
N HIS A 163 -18.70 12.11 1.04
CA HIS A 163 -18.54 10.85 1.75
C HIS A 163 -18.87 9.73 0.77
N LEU A 164 -17.96 8.76 0.57
CA LEU A 164 -18.29 7.52 -0.12
C LEU A 164 -18.57 6.44 0.92
N LYS A 165 -19.38 5.46 0.56
CA LYS A 165 -19.71 4.34 1.42
C LYS A 165 -19.73 3.08 0.58
N PHE A 166 -18.98 2.07 1.01
CA PHE A 166 -18.76 0.84 0.29
C PHE A 166 -19.43 -0.31 1.04
N GLY A 167 -20.56 -0.79 0.53
CA GLY A 167 -21.23 -1.98 1.06
C GLY A 167 -20.64 -3.23 0.42
N PHE A 168 -19.76 -3.95 1.11
CA PHE A 168 -19.21 -5.23 0.65
C PHE A 168 -20.08 -6.42 1.05
N GLU A 169 -19.91 -7.52 0.32
CA GLU A 169 -20.43 -8.84 0.68
C GLU A 169 -19.57 -9.49 1.78
N PRO A 170 -20.11 -10.43 2.57
CA PRO A 170 -19.42 -11.12 3.66
C PRO A 170 -18.36 -12.14 3.18
N ASP A 171 -17.43 -11.73 2.32
CA ASP A 171 -16.44 -12.61 1.68
C ASP A 171 -15.14 -12.77 2.46
N LEU A 172 -14.91 -11.94 3.49
CA LEU A 172 -13.70 -11.96 4.31
C LEU A 172 -13.84 -13.01 5.42
N LYS A 173 -12.73 -13.50 5.99
CA LYS A 173 -12.74 -14.56 7.01
C LYS A 173 -11.97 -14.22 8.28
N ASN A 174 -11.05 -13.26 8.22
CA ASN A 174 -10.18 -12.89 9.33
C ASN A 174 -9.75 -11.42 9.22
N GLY A 175 -9.13 -10.88 10.27
CA GLY A 175 -8.64 -9.50 10.29
C GLY A 175 -7.53 -9.23 9.28
N THR A 176 -6.78 -10.26 8.87
CA THR A 176 -5.70 -10.11 7.87
C THR A 176 -6.27 -9.80 6.49
N GLU A 177 -7.28 -10.53 6.05
CA GLU A 177 -7.98 -10.27 4.79
C GLU A 177 -8.64 -8.88 4.78
N ALA A 178 -9.26 -8.47 5.90
CA ALA A 178 -9.86 -7.16 6.03
C ALA A 178 -8.84 -6.01 5.96
N ALA A 179 -7.70 -6.16 6.64
CA ALA A 179 -6.60 -5.20 6.56
C ALA A 179 -6.06 -5.08 5.13
N CYS A 180 -5.83 -6.20 4.45
CA CYS A 180 -5.34 -6.21 3.06
C CYS A 180 -6.34 -5.60 2.08
N LEU A 181 -7.65 -5.78 2.26
CA LEU A 181 -8.68 -5.13 1.45
C LEU A 181 -8.64 -3.59 1.63
N ILE A 182 -8.49 -3.11 2.87
CA ILE A 182 -8.33 -1.66 3.12
C ILE A 182 -7.06 -1.13 2.48
N GLU A 183 -5.94 -1.81 2.66
CA GLU A 183 -4.67 -1.42 2.01
C GLU A 183 -4.82 -1.32 0.50
N GLU A 184 -5.56 -2.24 -0.11
CA GLU A 184 -5.82 -2.22 -1.55
C GLU A 184 -6.68 -1.03 -1.95
N LEU A 185 -7.78 -0.77 -1.23
CA LEU A 185 -8.61 0.42 -1.44
C LEU A 185 -7.78 1.69 -1.34
N LEU A 186 -6.99 1.85 -0.28
CA LEU A 186 -6.10 3.01 -0.11
C LEU A 186 -5.11 3.12 -1.27
N SER A 187 -4.54 2.01 -1.71
CA SER A 187 -3.63 1.97 -2.87
C SER A 187 -4.33 2.43 -4.16
N ILE A 188 -5.57 2.02 -4.38
CA ILE A 188 -6.40 2.47 -5.50
C ILE A 188 -6.63 3.99 -5.41
N PHE A 189 -7.01 4.51 -4.23
CA PHE A 189 -7.28 5.94 -4.05
C PHE A 189 -6.05 6.83 -4.19
N ASN A 190 -4.89 6.37 -3.72
CA ASN A 190 -3.63 7.07 -3.91
C ASN A 190 -3.31 7.28 -5.40
N ARG A 191 -3.72 6.37 -6.30
CA ARG A 191 -3.54 6.55 -7.75
C ARG A 191 -4.37 7.68 -8.34
N PHE A 192 -5.49 8.02 -7.72
CA PHE A 192 -6.32 9.15 -8.13
C PHE A 192 -5.78 10.49 -7.66
N GLY A 193 -4.70 10.52 -6.87
CA GLY A 193 -4.23 11.74 -6.21
C GLY A 193 -5.21 12.26 -5.15
N ALA A 194 -6.29 11.52 -4.89
CA ALA A 194 -7.12 11.72 -3.72
C ALA A 194 -6.30 11.23 -2.53
N ASP A 195 -6.05 12.11 -1.57
CA ASP A 195 -5.53 11.73 -0.27
C ASP A 195 -6.74 11.46 0.63
N PRO A 196 -7.20 10.20 0.78
CA PRO A 196 -8.31 9.86 1.68
C PRO A 196 -8.18 10.42 3.09
N CYS A 197 -6.97 10.79 3.52
CA CYS A 197 -6.56 10.78 4.91
C CYS A 197 -6.28 12.18 5.50
N LYS A 198 -6.43 13.26 4.73
CA LYS A 198 -6.03 14.61 5.18
C LYS A 198 -7.09 15.40 5.96
N ILE A 199 -8.35 14.99 5.98
CA ILE A 199 -9.41 15.70 6.69
C ILE A 199 -10.17 14.71 7.57
N GLU A 200 -10.45 15.13 8.81
CA GLU A 200 -11.07 14.38 9.90
C GLU A 200 -12.27 13.53 9.43
N GLY A 201 -12.16 12.21 9.59
CA GLY A 201 -13.20 11.25 9.15
C GLY A 201 -12.71 9.81 8.95
N LYS A 202 -11.73 9.36 9.75
CA LYS A 202 -11.13 8.01 9.63
C LYS A 202 -11.96 6.95 10.36
N CYS A 203 -13.22 6.75 10.01
CA CYS A 203 -14.03 5.69 10.64
C CYS A 203 -14.31 4.58 9.64
N VAL A 204 -13.88 3.35 9.95
CA VAL A 204 -14.40 2.16 9.27
C VAL A 204 -15.25 1.41 10.27
N ASP A 205 -16.51 1.23 9.92
CA ASP A 205 -17.37 0.28 10.61
C ASP A 205 -17.10 -1.13 10.09
N PHE A 206 -17.06 -2.11 10.99
CA PHE A 206 -17.03 -3.52 10.65
C PHE A 206 -18.28 -4.19 11.21
N ILE A 207 -18.86 -5.12 10.47
CA ILE A 207 -19.88 -6.03 10.99
C ILE A 207 -19.24 -7.40 11.10
N ILE A 208 -18.99 -7.84 12.31
CA ILE A 208 -18.31 -9.10 12.56
C ILE A 208 -19.37 -10.13 12.91
N SER A 209 -19.41 -11.20 12.10
CA SER A 209 -20.39 -12.26 12.24
C SER A 209 -19.71 -13.59 12.53
N VAL A 210 -20.29 -14.37 13.44
CA VAL A 210 -19.84 -15.72 13.79
C VAL A 210 -21.00 -16.68 13.57
N VAL A 211 -20.74 -17.77 12.85
CA VAL A 211 -21.75 -18.80 12.58
C VAL A 211 -21.47 -20.02 13.47
N ARG A 212 -22.48 -20.46 14.23
CA ARG A 212 -22.44 -21.71 15.02
C ARG A 212 -23.71 -22.51 14.79
N ASN A 213 -23.57 -23.80 14.46
CA ASN A 213 -24.70 -24.72 14.23
C ASN A 213 -25.73 -24.22 13.20
N GLY A 214 -25.29 -23.45 12.19
CA GLY A 214 -26.18 -22.83 11.19
C GLY A 214 -26.83 -21.52 11.62
N HIS A 215 -26.67 -21.08 12.88
CA HIS A 215 -27.11 -19.77 13.34
C HIS A 215 -26.01 -18.74 13.17
N THR A 216 -26.35 -17.57 12.63
CA THR A 216 -25.41 -16.44 12.44
C THR A 216 -25.63 -15.42 13.54
N TYR A 217 -24.59 -15.18 14.33
CA TYR A 217 -24.53 -14.11 15.33
C TYR A 217 -23.75 -12.97 14.73
N SER A 218 -24.27 -11.75 14.71
CA SER A 218 -23.60 -10.59 14.11
C SER A 218 -23.53 -9.46 15.11
N PHE A 219 -22.37 -8.83 15.23
CA PHE A 219 -22.17 -7.65 16.05
C PHE A 219 -21.53 -6.55 15.21
N LYS A 220 -22.01 -5.32 15.38
CA LYS A 220 -21.39 -4.16 14.77
C LYS A 220 -20.24 -3.69 15.68
N THR A 221 -19.06 -3.52 15.10
CA THR A 221 -17.87 -3.01 15.79
C THR A 221 -17.25 -1.91 14.94
N GLY A 222 -17.21 -0.68 15.46
CA GLY A 222 -16.57 0.45 14.79
C GLY A 222 -15.07 0.50 15.11
N VAL A 223 -14.25 0.85 14.12
CA VAL A 223 -12.83 1.16 14.28
C VAL A 223 -12.57 2.58 13.77
N GLU A 224 -12.15 3.43 14.69
CA GLU A 224 -11.61 4.75 14.36
C GLU A 224 -10.11 4.58 14.04
N GLN A 225 -9.59 5.31 13.04
CA GLN A 225 -8.19 5.35 12.59
C GLN A 225 -7.74 4.25 11.59
N ILE A 226 -8.26 4.35 10.37
CA ILE A 226 -7.95 3.48 9.19
C ILE A 226 -6.46 3.47 8.80
N GLU A 227 -5.69 4.50 9.17
CA GLU A 227 -4.31 4.67 8.71
C GLU A 227 -3.36 3.53 9.10
N ASN A 228 -3.75 2.71 10.06
CA ASN A 228 -2.96 1.56 10.47
C ASN A 228 -3.75 0.26 10.24
N PRO A 229 -3.57 -0.39 9.08
CA PRO A 229 -4.16 -1.70 8.78
C PRO A 229 -3.85 -2.77 9.83
N ILE A 230 -2.71 -2.66 10.53
CA ILE A 230 -2.35 -3.59 11.62
C ILE A 230 -3.31 -3.44 12.81
N LEU A 231 -3.80 -2.23 13.09
CA LEU A 231 -4.80 -2.01 14.13
C LEU A 231 -6.14 -2.65 13.74
N ILE A 232 -6.56 -2.47 12.49
CA ILE A 232 -7.77 -3.10 11.94
C ILE A 232 -7.72 -4.62 12.11
N GLN A 233 -6.60 -5.24 11.70
CA GLN A 233 -6.41 -6.68 11.86
C GLN A 233 -6.59 -7.10 13.34
N ARG A 234 -5.91 -6.41 14.26
CA ARG A 234 -5.96 -6.73 15.69
C ARG A 234 -7.35 -6.56 16.28
N VAL A 235 -8.06 -5.50 15.93
CA VAL A 235 -9.41 -5.26 16.46
C VAL A 235 -10.37 -6.35 15.98
N ILE A 236 -10.34 -6.68 14.70
CA ILE A 236 -11.20 -7.74 14.13
C ILE A 236 -10.87 -9.10 14.74
N ASP A 237 -9.58 -9.45 14.83
CA ASP A 237 -9.16 -10.73 15.38
C ASP A 237 -9.51 -10.85 16.88
N ASN A 238 -9.35 -9.79 17.65
CA ASN A 238 -9.74 -9.75 19.07
C ASN A 238 -11.26 -9.87 19.25
N GLU A 239 -12.04 -9.19 18.41
CA GLU A 239 -13.49 -9.22 18.48
C GLU A 239 -14.05 -10.58 18.05
N LEU A 240 -13.48 -11.19 17.01
CA LEU A 240 -13.76 -12.59 16.64
C LEU A 240 -13.47 -13.54 17.80
N GLN A 241 -12.32 -13.41 18.45
CA GLN A 241 -11.97 -14.24 19.62
C GLN A 241 -12.94 -14.02 20.78
N ARG A 242 -13.30 -12.78 21.09
CA ARG A 242 -14.27 -12.44 22.15
C ARG A 242 -15.62 -13.11 21.89
N GLN A 243 -16.12 -13.05 20.66
CA GLN A 243 -17.39 -13.67 20.27
C GLN A 243 -17.33 -15.20 20.35
N ILE A 244 -16.25 -15.81 19.87
CA ILE A 244 -16.04 -17.27 19.96
C ILE A 244 -16.02 -17.73 21.42
N LEU A 245 -15.29 -17.02 22.29
CA LEU A 245 -15.23 -17.32 23.72
C LEU A 245 -16.60 -17.16 24.39
N SER A 246 -17.32 -16.07 24.08
CA SER A 246 -18.66 -15.83 24.59
C SER A 246 -19.60 -17.00 24.25
N LEU A 247 -19.63 -17.41 22.98
CA LEU A 247 -20.44 -18.54 22.52
C LEU A 247 -20.04 -19.85 23.21
N ASN A 248 -18.74 -20.11 23.39
CA ASN A 248 -18.24 -21.35 24.02
C ASN A 248 -18.49 -21.39 25.53
N SER A 249 -18.60 -20.23 26.19
CA SER A 249 -18.81 -20.12 27.64
C SER A 249 -20.28 -20.17 28.07
N SER A 250 -21.23 -19.99 27.13
CA SER A 250 -22.66 -19.91 27.42
C SER A 250 -23.39 -21.24 27.17
N ASP A 251 -23.76 -21.93 28.25
CA ASP A 251 -25.04 -22.66 28.41
C ASP A 251 -26.22 -21.69 28.62
N LEU A 252 -26.01 -20.40 28.30
CA LEU A 252 -26.96 -19.32 28.55
C LEU A 252 -27.71 -18.99 27.26
N ASN A 253 -29.03 -19.01 27.39
CA ASN A 253 -30.01 -18.45 26.47
C ASN A 253 -29.62 -17.01 26.10
N LEU A 254 -28.77 -16.86 25.08
CA LEU A 254 -28.59 -15.59 24.40
C LEU A 254 -29.87 -15.36 23.63
N THR A 255 -30.71 -14.52 24.23
CA THR A 255 -31.88 -13.91 23.61
C THR A 255 -31.46 -13.46 22.22
N GLU A 256 -32.29 -13.79 21.23
CA GLU A 256 -32.15 -13.31 19.87
C GLU A 256 -32.13 -11.78 19.86
N GLU A 257 -30.96 -11.17 20.06
CA GLU A 257 -30.70 -9.85 19.50
C GLU A 257 -30.50 -10.06 18.00
N LYS A 258 -31.63 -10.33 17.32
CA LYS A 258 -31.83 -9.81 15.98
C LYS A 258 -31.46 -8.33 16.08
N LEU A 259 -30.46 -7.92 15.31
CA LEU A 259 -30.18 -6.52 15.04
C LEU A 259 -31.46 -5.86 14.51
N ALA A 260 -32.28 -5.33 15.43
CA ALA A 260 -33.04 -4.13 15.16
C ALA A 260 -31.98 -3.06 14.88
N ASP A 261 -32.00 -2.53 13.65
CA ASP A 261 -31.12 -1.50 13.06
C ASP A 261 -30.29 -1.95 11.85
N CYS A 262 -30.37 -3.22 11.41
CA CYS A 262 -29.98 -3.55 10.03
C CYS A 262 -31.03 -3.10 8.99
N ASP A 263 -32.28 -2.91 9.44
CA ASP A 263 -33.39 -2.51 8.58
C ASP A 263 -33.25 -1.08 8.04
N GLU A 264 -32.47 -0.16 8.63
CA GLU A 264 -32.23 1.14 7.99
C GLU A 264 -31.43 1.02 6.68
N ILE A 265 -30.64 -0.04 6.52
CA ILE A 265 -29.83 -0.25 5.31
C ILE A 265 -30.62 -1.00 4.24
N ASP A 266 -31.48 -1.94 4.62
CA ASP A 266 -32.37 -2.66 3.70
C ASP A 266 -33.67 -1.86 3.39
N SER A 267 -34.17 -1.02 4.28
CA SER A 267 -35.30 -0.10 4.01
C SER A 267 -34.93 1.02 3.03
N MET A 268 -33.63 1.34 2.87
CA MET A 268 -33.17 2.20 1.78
C MET A 268 -33.08 1.47 0.42
N GLN A 269 -33.27 0.14 0.37
CA GLN A 269 -33.43 -0.56 -0.92
C GLN A 269 -34.80 -0.26 -1.55
N GLU A 270 -35.85 -0.05 -0.75
CA GLU A 270 -37.21 0.21 -1.27
C GLU A 270 -37.36 1.59 -1.93
N ASN A 271 -36.43 2.51 -1.70
CA ASN A 271 -36.38 3.80 -2.38
C ASN A 271 -35.37 3.87 -3.53
N ALA A 272 -34.78 2.74 -3.93
CA ALA A 272 -34.18 2.61 -5.25
C ALA A 272 -35.31 2.48 -6.28
N ARG A 273 -36.10 3.54 -6.45
CA ARG A 273 -36.92 3.66 -7.65
C ARG A 273 -35.94 3.63 -8.81
N ASP A 274 -36.11 2.65 -9.70
CA ASP A 274 -35.57 2.71 -11.05
C ASP A 274 -36.03 4.03 -11.63
N PHE A 275 -35.17 5.04 -11.53
CA PHE A 275 -35.37 6.34 -12.14
C PHE A 275 -35.13 6.13 -13.63
N CYS A 276 -36.08 5.44 -14.29
CA CYS A 276 -36.33 5.58 -15.72
C CYS A 276 -36.84 7.01 -15.90
N MET A 277 -35.91 7.95 -15.83
CA MET A 277 -36.19 9.36 -15.93
C MET A 277 -36.06 9.70 -17.39
N ASP A 278 -37.23 9.71 -18.04
CA ASP A 278 -37.47 10.54 -19.20
C ASP A 278 -36.81 11.91 -18.98
N THR A 279 -36.10 12.36 -20.01
CA THR A 279 -35.33 13.60 -20.07
C THR A 279 -36.18 14.79 -19.65
N SER A 280 -36.18 15.09 -18.36
CA SER A 280 -36.89 16.22 -17.78
C SER A 280 -35.92 17.40 -17.61
N PRO A 281 -36.43 18.65 -17.63
CA PRO A 281 -35.58 19.84 -17.69
C PRO A 281 -34.81 20.00 -16.38
N GLY A 282 -33.54 19.58 -16.36
CA GLY A 282 -32.69 19.62 -15.15
C GLY A 282 -31.78 18.40 -14.95
N GLN A 283 -31.94 17.35 -15.76
CA GLN A 283 -31.08 16.17 -15.71
C GLN A 283 -29.77 16.43 -16.47
N HIS A 284 -28.63 16.18 -15.83
CA HIS A 284 -27.32 16.36 -16.44
C HIS A 284 -26.64 15.00 -16.64
N THR A 285 -25.71 14.97 -17.59
CA THR A 285 -25.03 13.75 -18.00
C THR A 285 -23.52 13.83 -17.72
N LEU A 286 -22.94 12.72 -17.25
CA LEU A 286 -21.50 12.52 -17.19
C LEU A 286 -21.09 11.44 -18.17
N ASN A 287 -20.08 11.75 -19.00
CA ASN A 287 -19.57 10.80 -19.97
C ASN A 287 -18.69 9.75 -19.29
N ILE A 288 -19.21 8.54 -19.18
CA ILE A 288 -18.52 7.43 -18.50
C ILE A 288 -17.27 7.02 -19.28
N GLY A 289 -17.32 6.98 -20.61
CA GLY A 289 -16.17 6.62 -21.46
C GLY A 289 -14.99 7.59 -21.29
N TYR A 290 -15.28 8.88 -21.15
CA TYR A 290 -14.27 9.89 -20.83
C TYR A 290 -13.62 9.67 -19.46
N LEU A 291 -14.42 9.32 -18.45
CA LEU A 291 -13.91 9.00 -17.11
C LEU A 291 -13.11 7.69 -17.10
N GLN A 292 -13.54 6.67 -17.84
CA GLN A 292 -12.78 5.42 -18.02
C GLN A 292 -11.40 5.68 -18.61
N ASN A 293 -11.31 6.53 -19.64
CA ASN A 293 -10.02 6.91 -20.25
C ASN A 293 -9.11 7.72 -19.31
N LYS A 294 -9.67 8.31 -18.26
CA LYS A 294 -8.93 9.03 -17.21
C LYS A 294 -8.49 8.13 -16.05
N LEU A 295 -8.94 6.88 -15.98
CA LEU A 295 -8.52 5.98 -14.92
C LEU A 295 -7.00 5.77 -14.98
N PRO A 296 -6.28 6.00 -13.87
CA PRO A 296 -4.88 5.64 -13.78
C PRO A 296 -4.74 4.12 -13.85
N VAL A 297 -3.51 3.65 -14.10
CA VAL A 297 -3.22 2.22 -14.01
C VAL A 297 -3.47 1.77 -12.56
N LEU A 298 -4.43 0.86 -12.40
CA LEU A 298 -4.82 0.32 -11.10
C LEU A 298 -3.73 -0.60 -10.52
N PRO A 299 -3.57 -0.66 -9.19
CA PRO A 299 -2.56 -1.50 -8.53
C PRO A 299 -2.64 -2.98 -8.94
N GLU A 300 -3.85 -3.53 -9.04
CA GLU A 300 -4.08 -4.92 -9.47
C GLU A 300 -3.55 -5.20 -10.88
N SER A 301 -3.88 -4.33 -11.85
CA SER A 301 -3.41 -4.43 -13.23
C SER A 301 -1.88 -4.35 -13.30
N GLU A 302 -1.28 -3.50 -12.45
CA GLU A 302 0.16 -3.35 -12.37
C GLU A 302 0.85 -4.58 -11.77
N ARG A 303 0.30 -5.17 -10.70
CA ARG A 303 0.80 -6.44 -10.14
C ARG A 303 0.75 -7.56 -11.17
N LYS A 304 -0.36 -7.69 -11.91
CA LYS A 304 -0.50 -8.68 -12.98
C LYS A 304 0.57 -8.47 -14.07
N LYS A 305 0.79 -7.24 -14.51
CA LYS A 305 1.87 -6.92 -15.46
C LYS A 305 3.26 -7.26 -14.93
N LEU A 306 3.56 -6.95 -13.67
CA LEU A 306 4.83 -7.31 -13.02
C LEU A 306 5.05 -8.82 -12.96
N ALA A 307 4.01 -9.58 -12.62
CA ALA A 307 4.06 -11.03 -12.56
C ALA A 307 4.19 -11.67 -13.96
N GLU A 308 3.37 -11.26 -14.93
CA GLU A 308 3.29 -11.89 -16.25
C GLU A 308 4.47 -11.50 -17.15
N VAL A 309 4.77 -10.21 -17.24
CA VAL A 309 5.80 -9.69 -18.16
C VAL A 309 7.19 -9.84 -17.57
N TYR A 310 7.34 -9.52 -16.28
CA TYR A 310 8.65 -9.51 -15.64
C TYR A 310 8.95 -10.78 -14.86
N GLN A 311 8.00 -11.70 -14.69
CA GLN A 311 8.15 -12.95 -13.91
C GLN A 311 8.55 -12.68 -12.46
N ILE A 312 8.03 -11.59 -11.89
CA ILE A 312 8.28 -11.23 -10.50
C ILE A 312 7.33 -11.99 -9.58
N PRO A 313 7.82 -12.59 -8.47
CA PRO A 313 6.96 -13.23 -7.48
C PRO A 313 5.88 -12.30 -6.93
N LEU A 314 4.67 -12.82 -6.69
CA LEU A 314 3.50 -12.02 -6.26
C LEU A 314 3.78 -11.14 -5.04
N ASN A 315 4.50 -11.67 -4.04
CA ASN A 315 4.86 -10.95 -2.82
C ASN A 315 5.80 -9.75 -3.07
N ILE A 316 6.67 -9.85 -4.07
CA ILE A 316 7.56 -8.76 -4.48
C ILE A 316 6.77 -7.75 -5.31
N SER A 317 5.94 -8.22 -6.25
CA SER A 317 5.06 -7.38 -7.06
C SER A 317 4.12 -6.54 -6.19
N ASP A 318 3.50 -7.13 -5.18
CA ASP A 318 2.62 -6.40 -4.24
C ASP A 318 3.38 -5.31 -3.48
N LYS A 319 4.56 -5.62 -2.95
CA LYS A 319 5.39 -4.64 -2.25
C LYS A 319 5.84 -3.49 -3.15
N LEU A 320 6.23 -3.77 -4.39
CA LEU A 320 6.65 -2.75 -5.34
C LEU A 320 5.49 -1.82 -5.72
N VAL A 321 4.28 -2.37 -5.89
CA VAL A 321 3.10 -1.60 -6.28
C VAL A 321 2.55 -0.74 -5.14
N LYS A 322 2.57 -1.26 -3.90
CA LYS A 322 2.15 -0.53 -2.70
C LYS A 322 3.13 0.57 -2.27
N SER A 323 4.38 0.48 -2.71
CA SER A 323 5.42 1.45 -2.34
C SER A 323 5.51 2.56 -3.36
N ASP A 324 5.28 3.80 -2.92
CA ASP A 324 5.27 4.97 -3.79
C ASP A 324 6.57 5.11 -4.61
N GLY A 325 6.44 5.13 -5.94
CA GLY A 325 7.53 5.37 -6.89
C GLY A 325 8.45 4.18 -7.18
N LEU A 326 8.35 3.08 -6.42
CA LEU A 326 9.26 1.95 -6.58
C LEU A 326 8.91 1.04 -7.77
N SER A 327 7.63 0.90 -8.12
CA SER A 327 7.25 0.14 -9.32
C SER A 327 7.71 0.84 -10.61
N GLU A 328 7.63 2.17 -10.66
CA GLU A 328 8.16 2.99 -11.75
C GLU A 328 9.69 2.92 -11.82
N ALA A 329 10.37 3.04 -10.68
CA ALA A 329 11.82 2.86 -10.59
C ALA A 329 12.22 1.46 -11.10
N PHE A 330 11.53 0.42 -10.67
CA PHE A 330 11.79 -0.95 -11.13
C PHE A 330 11.68 -1.05 -12.65
N LYS A 331 10.55 -0.61 -13.23
CA LYS A 331 10.31 -0.67 -14.68
C LYS A 331 11.34 0.09 -15.48
N PHE A 332 11.81 1.24 -14.97
CA PHE A 332 12.86 2.01 -15.60
C PHE A 332 14.20 1.27 -15.57
N ILE A 333 14.62 0.79 -14.39
CA ILE A 333 15.94 0.21 -14.19
C ILE A 333 16.09 -1.12 -14.94
N VAL A 334 15.05 -1.94 -15.04
CA VAL A 334 15.12 -3.23 -15.74
C VAL A 334 15.28 -3.11 -17.26
N LEU A 335 15.07 -1.93 -17.84
CA LEU A 335 15.44 -1.65 -19.23
C LEU A 335 16.97 -1.65 -19.42
N HIS A 336 17.72 -1.37 -18.37
CA HIS A 336 19.16 -1.20 -18.38
C HIS A 336 19.92 -2.29 -17.62
N VAL A 337 19.27 -2.98 -16.68
CA VAL A 337 19.84 -4.07 -15.86
C VAL A 337 19.00 -5.33 -16.00
N LYS A 338 19.59 -6.40 -16.52
CA LYS A 338 18.87 -7.66 -16.79
C LYS A 338 18.55 -8.46 -15.54
N ASP A 339 19.35 -8.33 -14.48
CA ASP A 339 19.12 -9.05 -13.22
C ASP A 339 17.98 -8.39 -12.43
N LYS A 340 16.77 -8.82 -12.73
CA LYS A 340 15.55 -8.35 -12.06
C LYS A 340 15.58 -8.62 -10.55
N CYS A 341 16.22 -9.72 -10.13
CA CYS A 341 16.32 -10.13 -8.73
C CYS A 341 17.16 -9.14 -7.94
N LEU A 342 18.31 -8.74 -8.48
CA LEU A 342 19.13 -7.68 -7.92
C LEU A 342 18.33 -6.37 -7.80
N VAL A 343 17.62 -5.97 -8.87
CA VAL A 343 16.89 -4.69 -8.92
C VAL A 343 15.80 -4.63 -7.85
N TYR A 344 14.86 -5.59 -7.81
CA TYR A 344 13.77 -5.50 -6.83
C TYR A 344 14.27 -5.67 -5.39
N ASN A 345 15.32 -6.47 -5.17
CA ASN A 345 15.87 -6.63 -3.82
C ASN A 345 16.52 -5.33 -3.35
N PHE A 346 17.28 -4.65 -4.20
CA PHE A 346 17.89 -3.36 -3.87
C PHE A 346 16.82 -2.29 -3.60
N LEU A 347 15.80 -2.20 -4.46
CA LEU A 347 14.69 -1.25 -4.25
C LEU A 347 13.94 -1.52 -2.94
N LEU A 348 13.64 -2.77 -2.62
CA LEU A 348 12.83 -3.10 -1.44
C LEU A 348 13.64 -3.13 -0.12
N LYS A 349 14.92 -3.53 -0.15
CA LYS A 349 15.72 -3.68 1.08
C LYS A 349 16.56 -2.45 1.39
N ASN A 350 17.03 -1.74 0.37
CA ASN A 350 17.94 -0.61 0.54
C ASN A 350 17.15 0.69 0.39
N VAL A 351 16.52 0.91 -0.76
CA VAL A 351 15.81 2.17 -1.05
C VAL A 351 14.59 2.33 -0.14
N LEU A 352 13.64 1.39 -0.16
CA LEU A 352 12.43 1.47 0.67
C LEU A 352 12.75 1.56 2.16
N HIS A 353 13.77 0.84 2.63
CA HIS A 353 14.19 0.90 4.02
C HIS A 353 14.66 2.32 4.41
N LYS A 354 15.47 2.97 3.57
CA LYS A 354 15.92 4.36 3.81
C LYS A 354 14.78 5.38 3.70
N LEU A 355 13.85 5.19 2.77
CA LEU A 355 12.66 6.04 2.66
C LEU A 355 11.81 5.95 3.94
N ASN A 356 11.55 4.73 4.41
CA ASN A 356 10.77 4.47 5.61
C ASN A 356 11.47 4.99 6.88
N SER A 357 12.78 4.81 7.01
CA SER A 357 13.53 5.29 8.18
C SER A 357 13.56 6.82 8.28
N ARG A 358 13.50 7.51 7.14
CA ARG A 358 13.41 8.97 7.04
C ARG A 358 11.97 9.50 6.98
N GLN A 359 10.97 8.62 6.86
CA GLN A 359 9.56 8.97 6.64
C GLN A 359 9.34 9.92 5.45
N ILE A 360 10.04 9.66 4.35
CA ILE A 360 9.93 10.45 3.10
C ILE A 360 9.45 9.58 1.94
N THR A 361 8.78 10.20 0.97
CA THR A 361 8.41 9.56 -0.29
C THR A 361 9.60 9.51 -1.25
N PHE A 362 9.52 8.65 -2.27
CA PHE A 362 10.58 8.53 -3.28
C PHE A 362 10.91 9.88 -3.94
N ASP A 363 9.90 10.66 -4.35
CA ASP A 363 10.11 11.98 -4.97
C ASP A 363 10.85 12.97 -4.07
N ARG A 364 10.62 12.90 -2.75
CA ARG A 364 11.28 13.76 -1.76
C ARG A 364 12.70 13.32 -1.43
N SER A 365 13.13 12.16 -1.92
CA SER A 365 14.47 11.64 -1.64
C SER A 365 15.58 12.38 -2.38
N GLY A 366 15.27 13.14 -3.44
CA GLY A 366 16.26 13.76 -4.32
C GLY A 366 17.01 12.78 -5.23
N VAL A 367 16.76 11.47 -5.11
CA VAL A 367 17.42 10.44 -5.92
C VAL A 367 16.62 10.21 -7.20
N THR A 368 17.30 10.29 -8.34
CA THR A 368 16.68 10.05 -9.65
C THR A 368 16.78 8.57 -10.07
N PHE A 369 15.89 8.13 -10.95
CA PHE A 369 15.95 6.77 -11.51
C PHE A 369 17.28 6.49 -12.25
N ILE A 370 17.89 7.53 -12.85
CA ILE A 370 19.19 7.43 -13.53
C ILE A 370 20.29 7.09 -12.52
N LYS A 371 20.38 7.84 -11.40
CA LYS A 371 21.38 7.57 -10.36
C LYS A 371 21.21 6.18 -9.72
N LEU A 372 19.97 5.75 -9.48
CA LEU A 372 19.72 4.37 -9.02
C LEU A 372 20.16 3.32 -10.03
N THR A 373 19.93 3.58 -11.33
CA THR A 373 20.37 2.68 -12.40
C THR A 373 21.89 2.55 -12.40
N GLU A 374 22.62 3.67 -12.25
CA GLU A 374 24.09 3.66 -12.18
C GLU A 374 24.60 2.84 -10.99
N ILE A 375 24.03 3.03 -9.80
CA ILE A 375 24.41 2.24 -8.60
C ILE A 375 24.23 0.75 -8.87
N ILE A 376 23.04 0.36 -9.37
CA ILE A 376 22.73 -1.05 -9.59
C ILE A 376 23.57 -1.64 -10.73
N GLN A 377 23.93 -0.86 -11.75
CA GLN A 377 24.86 -1.29 -12.80
C GLN A 377 26.26 -1.57 -12.25
N LEU A 378 26.79 -0.68 -11.41
CA LEU A 378 28.09 -0.89 -10.76
C LEU A 378 28.05 -2.12 -9.85
N LEU A 379 26.96 -2.31 -9.10
CA LEU A 379 26.75 -3.48 -8.26
C LEU A 379 26.67 -4.78 -9.09
N HIS A 380 25.88 -4.78 -10.17
CA HIS A 380 25.73 -5.91 -11.09
C HIS A 380 27.05 -6.28 -11.77
N SER A 381 27.87 -5.29 -12.13
CA SER A 381 29.20 -5.51 -12.72
C SER A 381 30.27 -5.97 -11.71
N GLY A 382 29.95 -5.99 -10.41
CA GLY A 382 30.88 -6.35 -9.35
C GLY A 382 31.99 -5.31 -9.13
N GLN A 383 31.76 -4.05 -9.49
CA GLN A 383 32.72 -2.96 -9.28
C GLN A 383 32.62 -2.35 -7.88
N ILE A 384 31.46 -2.43 -7.26
CA ILE A 384 31.18 -1.96 -5.89
C ILE A 384 30.50 -3.07 -5.08
N THR A 385 30.57 -2.98 -3.76
CA THR A 385 29.86 -3.85 -2.81
C THR A 385 28.46 -3.31 -2.48
N LEU A 386 27.64 -4.10 -1.80
CA LEU A 386 26.31 -3.65 -1.35
C LEU A 386 26.45 -2.50 -0.34
N GLU A 387 27.45 -2.58 0.54
CA GLU A 387 27.73 -1.59 1.57
C GLU A 387 28.12 -0.24 0.94
N THR A 388 29.02 -0.25 -0.04
CA THR A 388 29.36 0.97 -0.80
C THR A 388 28.18 1.51 -1.59
N ALA A 389 27.34 0.64 -2.17
CA ALA A 389 26.11 1.05 -2.84
C ALA A 389 25.14 1.76 -1.89
N ASP A 390 25.02 1.28 -0.65
CA ASP A 390 24.24 1.93 0.41
C ASP A 390 24.83 3.28 0.82
N ASP A 391 26.14 3.39 0.97
CA ASP A 391 26.81 4.65 1.29
C ASP A 391 26.58 5.69 0.19
N ILE A 392 26.71 5.30 -1.08
CA ILE A 392 26.41 6.20 -2.21
C ILE A 392 24.95 6.64 -2.18
N LEU A 393 24.02 5.71 -1.95
CA LEU A 393 22.60 6.04 -1.84
C LEU A 393 22.35 7.05 -0.72
N GLU A 394 23.06 6.94 0.41
CA GLU A 394 22.99 7.90 1.51
C GLU A 394 23.38 9.31 1.08
N MET A 395 24.53 9.42 0.41
CA MET A 395 25.08 10.69 -0.03
C MET A 395 24.13 11.38 -1.01
N LEU A 396 23.60 10.63 -1.97
CA LEU A 396 22.64 11.15 -2.93
C LEU A 396 21.35 11.63 -2.26
N MET A 397 20.84 10.88 -1.27
CA MET A 397 19.67 11.30 -0.49
C MET A 397 19.95 12.52 0.41
N ASN A 398 21.21 12.82 0.69
CA ASN A 398 21.64 13.99 1.46
C ASN A 398 21.95 15.20 0.57
N GLY A 399 21.64 15.13 -0.74
CA GLY A 399 21.76 16.25 -1.66
C GLY A 399 23.05 16.27 -2.49
N ASP A 400 23.80 15.16 -2.58
CA ASP A 400 24.96 15.11 -3.46
C ASP A 400 24.54 15.09 -4.94
N GLU A 401 24.95 16.12 -5.67
CA GLU A 401 24.58 16.32 -7.07
C GLU A 401 25.45 15.52 -8.04
N ARG A 402 26.63 15.05 -7.61
CA ARG A 402 27.58 14.30 -8.44
C ARG A 402 26.97 13.03 -9.03
N SER A 403 27.59 12.54 -10.11
CA SER A 403 27.24 11.23 -10.66
C SER A 403 27.67 10.10 -9.72
N THR A 404 27.04 8.93 -9.82
CA THR A 404 27.40 7.78 -8.99
C THR A 404 28.87 7.38 -9.22
N LYS A 405 29.34 7.47 -10.46
CA LYS A 405 30.73 7.15 -10.82
C LYS A 405 31.74 8.12 -10.19
N GLU A 406 31.48 9.42 -10.25
CA GLU A 406 32.33 10.44 -9.62
C GLU A 406 32.44 10.25 -8.11
N ILE A 407 31.36 9.85 -7.44
CA ILE A 407 31.39 9.54 -6.01
C ILE A 407 32.33 8.35 -5.76
N VAL A 408 32.17 7.27 -6.52
CA VAL A 408 32.99 6.06 -6.36
C VAL A 408 34.48 6.34 -6.62
N GLU A 409 34.81 7.13 -7.64
CA GLU A 409 36.19 7.53 -7.95
C GLU A 409 36.80 8.40 -6.85
N ASN A 410 36.09 9.43 -6.39
CA ASN A 410 36.58 10.37 -5.38
C ASN A 410 36.87 9.70 -4.03
N TYR A 411 36.02 8.75 -3.61
CA TYR A 411 36.19 8.02 -2.35
C TYR A 411 36.98 6.72 -2.50
N ASN A 412 37.45 6.40 -3.72
CA ASN A 412 38.15 5.17 -4.03
C ASN A 412 37.38 3.91 -3.56
N TRP A 413 36.08 3.87 -3.87
CA TRP A 413 35.15 2.83 -3.40
C TRP A 413 35.07 1.60 -4.30
N TYR A 414 35.84 1.55 -5.38
CA TYR A 414 35.97 0.34 -6.18
C TYR A 414 36.46 -0.85 -5.35
N ILE A 415 35.95 -2.05 -5.69
CA ILE A 415 36.39 -3.29 -5.08
C ILE A 415 37.90 -3.49 -5.29
N ILE A 416 38.60 -3.84 -4.22
CA ILE A 416 40.03 -4.13 -4.26
C ILE A 416 40.24 -5.43 -5.05
N SER A 417 40.74 -5.30 -6.28
CA SER A 417 41.07 -6.45 -7.14
C SER A 417 42.49 -6.98 -6.89
N ASP A 418 43.31 -6.26 -6.12
CA ASP A 418 44.70 -6.62 -5.84
C ASP A 418 44.78 -7.81 -4.87
N GLU A 419 45.17 -8.97 -5.42
CA GLU A 419 45.27 -10.24 -4.68
C GLU A 419 46.24 -10.14 -3.49
N SER A 420 47.28 -9.29 -3.58
CA SER A 420 48.28 -9.14 -2.52
C SER A 420 47.68 -8.46 -1.27
N LYS A 421 46.95 -7.36 -1.47
CA LYS A 421 46.25 -6.62 -0.39
C LYS A 421 45.13 -7.45 0.22
N LEU A 422 44.41 -8.20 -0.60
CA LEU A 422 43.38 -9.13 -0.14
C LEU A 422 44.00 -10.23 0.74
N GLN A 423 45.10 -10.84 0.29
CA GLN A 423 45.80 -11.86 1.05
C GLN A 423 46.32 -11.33 2.40
N GLU A 424 46.88 -10.12 2.43
CA GLU A 424 47.35 -9.50 3.68
C GLU A 424 46.20 -9.30 4.67
N SER A 425 45.09 -8.72 4.22
CA SER A 425 43.89 -8.47 5.03
C SER A 425 43.30 -9.79 5.56
N CYS A 426 43.15 -10.81 4.72
CA CYS A 426 42.70 -12.13 5.14
C CYS A 426 43.65 -12.78 6.16
N ASN A 427 44.96 -12.60 6.03
CA ASN A 427 45.93 -13.14 7.01
C ASN A 427 45.79 -12.50 8.38
N VAL A 428 45.51 -11.19 8.46
CA VAL A 428 45.23 -10.50 9.72
C VAL A 428 44.01 -11.11 10.40
N ILE A 429 42.92 -11.33 9.66
CA ILE A 429 41.70 -11.95 10.19
C ILE A 429 41.95 -13.39 10.66
N LEU A 430 42.66 -14.20 9.86
CA LEU A 430 42.98 -15.58 10.25
C LEU A 430 43.87 -15.67 11.50
N ARG A 431 44.66 -14.63 11.80
CA ARG A 431 45.44 -14.55 13.05
C ARG A 431 44.58 -14.17 14.25
N ARG A 432 43.55 -13.34 14.06
CA ARG A 432 42.60 -12.96 15.12
C ARG A 432 41.56 -14.06 15.40
N HIS A 433 41.10 -14.76 14.36
CA HIS A 433 40.03 -15.77 14.40
C HIS A 433 40.56 -17.19 14.10
N THR A 434 41.59 -17.60 14.84
CA THR A 434 42.24 -18.91 14.61
C THR A 434 41.34 -20.09 14.95
N SER A 435 40.42 -19.92 15.89
CA SER A 435 39.47 -20.95 16.34
C SER A 435 38.50 -21.31 15.21
N GLU A 436 37.94 -20.29 14.57
CA GLU A 436 36.95 -20.37 13.50
C GLU A 436 37.59 -20.95 12.23
N ALA A 437 38.82 -20.52 11.90
CA ALA A 437 39.57 -21.08 10.79
C ALA A 437 39.88 -22.58 10.98
N LYS A 438 40.23 -23.02 12.20
CA LYS A 438 40.45 -24.44 12.51
C LYS A 438 39.15 -25.25 12.45
N LYS A 439 38.04 -24.69 12.94
CA LYS A 439 36.72 -25.32 12.88
C LYS A 439 36.24 -25.47 11.44
N PHE A 440 36.31 -24.41 10.63
CA PHE A 440 36.02 -24.45 9.20
C PHE A 440 36.83 -25.53 8.49
N ARG A 441 38.14 -25.62 8.78
CA ARG A 441 39.00 -26.66 8.19
C ARG A 441 38.53 -28.09 8.49
N ARG A 442 37.98 -28.33 9.68
CA ARG A 442 37.52 -29.66 10.11
C ARG A 442 36.15 -30.03 9.55
N THR A 443 35.23 -29.07 9.52
CA THR A 443 33.81 -29.34 9.24
C THR A 443 33.34 -28.84 7.89
N GLY A 444 34.07 -27.92 7.25
CA GLY A 444 33.61 -27.20 6.07
C GLY A 444 32.39 -26.30 6.31
N GLY A 445 32.00 -26.08 7.58
CA GLY A 445 30.76 -25.40 7.91
C GLY A 445 30.73 -23.93 7.46
N ARG A 446 29.77 -23.58 6.59
CA ARG A 446 29.62 -22.23 6.00
C ARG A 446 29.57 -21.10 7.02
N HIS A 447 28.92 -21.32 8.16
CA HIS A 447 28.82 -20.31 9.22
C HIS A 447 30.19 -19.79 9.72
N PHE A 448 31.24 -20.63 9.73
CA PHE A 448 32.58 -20.17 10.11
C PHE A 448 33.19 -19.24 9.06
N MET A 449 32.89 -19.44 7.78
CA MET A 449 33.30 -18.51 6.72
C MET A 449 32.55 -17.19 6.84
N ASP A 450 31.25 -17.23 7.18
CA ASP A 450 30.47 -16.01 7.40
C ASP A 450 31.05 -15.18 8.56
N ILE A 451 31.50 -15.83 9.65
CA ILE A 451 32.18 -15.14 10.76
C ILE A 451 33.50 -14.50 10.29
N LEU A 452 34.34 -15.24 9.56
CA LEU A 452 35.61 -14.73 9.04
C LEU A 452 35.39 -13.57 8.06
N PHE A 453 34.38 -13.67 7.21
CA PHE A 453 34.02 -12.61 6.27
C PHE A 453 33.48 -11.37 7.00
N ASN A 454 32.61 -11.53 7.99
CA ASN A 454 32.12 -10.40 8.80
C ASN A 454 33.27 -9.66 9.50
N ALA A 455 34.23 -10.40 10.07
CA ALA A 455 35.43 -9.80 10.68
C ALA A 455 36.30 -9.06 9.65
N LEU A 456 36.42 -9.59 8.42
CA LEU A 456 37.10 -8.88 7.33
C LEU A 456 36.37 -7.59 6.95
N ARG A 457 35.03 -7.63 6.92
CA ARG A 457 34.18 -6.50 6.56
C ARG A 457 34.29 -5.34 7.56
N GLU A 458 34.51 -5.62 8.84
CA GLU A 458 34.80 -4.60 9.86
C GLU A 458 36.10 -3.81 9.59
N ILE A 459 37.08 -4.42 8.90
CA ILE A 459 38.33 -3.75 8.54
C ILE A 459 38.22 -3.10 7.16
N THR A 460 37.64 -3.82 6.20
CA THR A 460 37.52 -3.38 4.80
C THR A 460 36.23 -3.91 4.17
N TYR A 461 35.30 -3.01 3.82
CA TYR A 461 34.04 -3.34 3.13
C TYR A 461 34.13 -3.26 1.59
N ARG A 462 35.34 -3.06 1.03
CA ARG A 462 35.63 -2.98 -0.41
C ARG A 462 36.08 -4.31 -1.03
N ILE A 463 35.69 -5.44 -0.44
CA ILE A 463 36.10 -6.77 -0.89
C ILE A 463 34.84 -7.56 -1.18
N SER A 464 34.78 -8.20 -2.34
CA SER A 464 33.64 -9.08 -2.68
C SER A 464 33.63 -10.31 -1.77
N GLN A 465 32.44 -10.73 -1.33
CA GLN A 465 32.30 -11.91 -0.49
C GLN A 465 32.90 -13.16 -1.16
N GLN A 466 32.68 -13.32 -2.47
CA GLN A 466 33.22 -14.45 -3.22
C GLN A 466 34.75 -14.46 -3.23
N GLN A 467 35.38 -13.30 -3.49
CA GLN A 467 36.84 -13.18 -3.48
C GLN A 467 37.43 -13.45 -2.09
N ALA A 468 36.81 -12.91 -1.04
CA ALA A 468 37.22 -13.18 0.34
C ALA A 468 37.11 -14.66 0.69
N GLU A 469 35.98 -15.31 0.35
CA GLU A 469 35.77 -16.73 0.64
C GLU A 469 36.78 -17.62 -0.10
N GLU A 470 37.05 -17.35 -1.36
CA GLU A 470 38.06 -18.08 -2.13
C GLU A 470 39.46 -17.88 -1.52
N MET A 471 39.80 -16.65 -1.13
CA MET A 471 41.09 -16.35 -0.51
C MET A 471 41.24 -17.04 0.84
N PHE A 472 40.22 -17.01 1.70
CA PHE A 472 40.22 -17.72 2.97
C PHE A 472 40.38 -19.24 2.77
N LYS A 473 39.65 -19.84 1.82
CA LYS A 473 39.82 -21.26 1.46
C LYS A 473 41.25 -21.53 1.02
N LYS A 474 41.80 -20.75 0.09
CA LYS A 474 43.20 -20.86 -0.37
C LYS A 474 44.17 -20.79 0.80
N LEU A 475 44.05 -19.80 1.69
CA LEU A 475 45.00 -19.60 2.81
C LEU A 475 44.89 -20.67 3.91
N ILE A 476 43.67 -21.09 4.27
CA ILE A 476 43.44 -22.15 5.26
C ILE A 476 44.00 -23.48 4.75
N HIS A 477 43.87 -23.77 3.45
CA HIS A 477 44.44 -24.97 2.83
C HIS A 477 45.95 -24.85 2.54
N LYS A 478 46.49 -23.65 2.26
CA LYS A 478 47.94 -23.43 2.00
C LYS A 478 48.78 -23.45 3.28
N LYS A 479 48.25 -22.99 4.43
CA LYS A 479 48.89 -23.15 5.75
C LYS A 479 49.09 -24.62 6.18
N LYS A 480 48.57 -25.58 5.40
CA LYS A 480 48.91 -27.02 5.49
C LYS A 480 50.41 -27.27 5.22
N VAL A 481 51.12 -26.36 4.55
CA VAL A 481 52.56 -26.50 4.24
C VAL A 481 53.46 -25.94 5.37
N ILE A 482 52.97 -25.03 6.22
CA ILE A 482 53.79 -24.36 7.26
C ILE A 482 53.56 -24.96 8.66
N ALA A 483 52.42 -25.62 8.91
CA ALA A 483 52.15 -26.29 10.19
C ALA A 483 52.86 -27.66 10.36
N GLN A 484 53.71 -28.07 9.41
CA GLN A 484 54.60 -29.23 9.58
C GLN A 484 56.02 -28.83 10.02
N THR A 485 56.34 -27.54 10.15
CA THR A 485 57.67 -27.06 10.58
C THR A 485 57.72 -26.51 12.01
N GLU A 486 56.61 -26.48 12.77
CA GLU A 486 56.60 -26.07 14.18
C GLU A 486 56.66 -27.25 15.18
N HIS A 487 56.97 -28.45 14.70
CA HIS A 487 57.44 -29.56 15.53
C HIS A 487 58.81 -30.02 15.06
N LYS A 488 59.84 -29.27 15.45
CA LYS A 488 61.18 -29.79 15.74
C LYS A 488 61.81 -28.93 16.84
#